data_AF-A0A7X7G3J8-F1
#
_entry.id   AF-A0A7X7G3J8-F1
#
_cell.length_a   1.000
_cell.length_b   1.000
_cell.length_c   1.000
_cell.angle_alpha   90.00
_cell.angle_beta   90.00
_cell.angle_gamma   90.00
#
_symmetry.space_group_name_H-M   'P 1'
#
loop_
_entity.id
_entity.type
_entity.pdbx_description
1 polymer ?
#
loop_
_entity_poly.entity_id
_entity_poly.type
_entity_poly.pdbx_seq_one_letter_code
_entity_poly.pdbx_strand_id
1 'polypeptide(L)'
;MPDCCMAALLRRKECLRAAAAPVEIACNVFLTGEIPRVHAEEQTDEGFRTDAEGRQPDLLPDDQALYIRTPLGTVVLLGCAHSGIINTLEYIRHLTDDRPFHAILGGMHLKSASNDRIAWTIEALRQIPFKQAYPAHCTGAQATAALWTAFPGRCFAGSVGTAIII
;
A
#
# COMPACT_ATOMS: atom_id res chain seq x y z
N MET A 1 -11.47 9.57 15.65
CA MET A 1 -10.20 9.63 16.42
C MET A 1 -10.51 10.07 17.85
N PRO A 2 -10.00 9.38 18.89
CA PRO A 2 -10.26 9.76 20.28
C PRO A 2 -9.75 11.17 20.63
N ASP A 3 -10.45 11.89 21.51
CA ASP A 3 -10.13 13.28 21.89
C ASP A 3 -8.70 13.44 22.43
N CYS A 4 -8.22 12.46 23.21
CA CYS A 4 -6.86 12.49 23.76
C CYS A 4 -5.79 12.40 22.65
N CYS A 5 -6.03 11.61 21.60
CA CYS A 5 -5.16 11.50 20.44
C CYS A 5 -5.16 12.81 19.63
N MET A 6 -6.35 13.39 19.42
CA MET A 6 -6.48 14.68 18.73
C MET A 6 -5.75 15.79 19.50
N ALA A 7 -5.95 15.86 20.81
CA ALA A 7 -5.24 16.82 21.67
C ALA A 7 -3.72 16.63 21.61
N ALA A 8 -3.22 15.39 21.54
CA ALA A 8 -1.80 15.10 21.40
C ALA A 8 -1.24 15.59 20.06
N LEU A 9 -1.96 15.37 18.95
CA LEU A 9 -1.56 15.87 17.63
C LEU A 9 -1.55 17.41 17.59
N LEU A 10 -2.58 18.05 18.14
CA LEU A 10 -2.72 19.50 18.13
C LEU A 10 -1.66 20.22 18.98
N ARG A 11 -1.06 19.57 19.98
CA ARG A 11 0.08 20.11 20.75
C ARG A 11 1.33 20.35 19.90
N ARG A 12 1.45 19.69 18.75
CA ARG A 12 2.58 19.80 17.81
C ARG A 12 2.09 20.13 16.39
N LYS A 13 1.02 20.92 16.28
CA LYS A 13 0.37 21.26 15.00
C LYS A 13 1.33 21.84 13.97
N GLU A 14 2.39 22.53 14.42
CA GLU A 14 3.43 23.11 13.57
C GLU A 14 4.30 22.06 12.88
N CYS A 15 4.37 20.84 13.42
CA CYS A 15 5.04 19.67 12.83
C CYS A 15 4.08 18.83 11.97
N LEU A 16 2.77 19.07 12.04
CA LEU A 16 1.79 18.32 11.27
C LEU A 16 1.65 18.92 9.86
N ARG A 17 1.73 18.08 8.85
CA ARG A 17 1.45 18.43 7.46
C ARG A 17 0.47 17.39 6.93
N ALA A 18 -0.74 17.85 6.60
CA ALA A 18 -1.70 17.00 5.92
C ALA A 18 -1.26 16.86 4.45
N ALA A 19 -1.34 15.64 3.93
CA ALA A 19 -1.00 15.32 2.56
C ALA A 19 -2.13 14.49 1.95
N ALA A 20 -3.13 15.17 1.38
CA ALA A 20 -4.20 14.52 0.61
C ALA A 20 -3.80 14.31 -0.86
N ALA A 21 -2.87 15.12 -1.36
CA ALA A 21 -2.30 15.01 -2.70
C ALA A 21 -0.85 14.53 -2.65
N PRO A 22 -0.29 14.04 -3.77
CA PRO A 22 1.10 13.62 -3.84
C PRO A 22 2.05 14.74 -3.39
N VAL A 23 3.03 14.39 -2.55
CA VAL A 23 3.98 15.36 -2.00
C VAL A 23 5.37 14.75 -1.91
N GLU A 24 6.39 15.52 -2.30
CA GLU A 24 7.79 15.17 -2.09
C GLU A 24 8.20 15.53 -0.66
N ILE A 25 8.62 14.53 0.12
CA ILE A 25 9.01 14.71 1.53
C ILE A 25 10.53 14.71 1.74
N ALA A 26 11.27 14.19 0.75
CA ALA A 26 12.72 14.30 0.63
C ALA A 26 13.10 14.08 -0.84
N CYS A 27 14.36 14.36 -1.22
CA CYS A 27 14.83 14.22 -2.60
C CYS A 27 14.48 12.84 -3.18
N ASN A 28 13.60 12.82 -4.19
CA ASN A 28 13.06 11.64 -4.85
C ASN A 28 12.20 10.70 -3.99
N VAL A 29 11.78 11.13 -2.80
CA VAL A 29 10.92 10.37 -1.87
C VAL A 29 9.58 11.08 -1.73
N PHE A 30 8.51 10.35 -2.04
CA PHE A 30 7.18 10.92 -2.16
C PHE A 30 6.17 10.11 -1.34
N LEU A 31 5.12 10.79 -0.90
CA LEU A 31 3.88 10.18 -0.44
C LEU A 31 2.82 10.31 -1.54
N THR A 32 1.95 9.32 -1.70
CA THR A 32 0.86 9.35 -2.69
C THR A 32 -0.23 10.36 -2.36
N GLY A 33 -0.40 10.69 -1.08
CA GLY A 33 -1.68 11.21 -0.58
C GLY A 33 -2.77 10.15 -0.71
N GLU A 34 -4.02 10.60 -0.82
CA GLU A 34 -5.18 9.71 -0.97
C GLU A 34 -5.08 8.91 -2.27
N ILE A 35 -5.44 7.63 -2.22
CA ILE A 35 -5.33 6.71 -3.36
C ILE A 35 -6.73 6.50 -3.99
N PRO A 36 -6.90 6.77 -5.30
CA PRO A 36 -8.16 6.50 -5.99
C PRO A 36 -8.53 5.01 -5.97
N ARG A 37 -9.77 4.69 -5.58
CA ARG A 37 -10.29 3.32 -5.51
C ARG A 37 -11.10 2.98 -6.76
N VAL A 38 -10.43 2.58 -7.84
CA VAL A 38 -11.06 2.36 -9.16
C VAL A 38 -11.48 0.92 -9.41
N HIS A 39 -10.84 -0.04 -8.75
CA HIS A 39 -11.15 -1.47 -8.89
C HIS A 39 -12.10 -1.94 -7.79
N ALA A 40 -13.28 -2.41 -8.18
CA ALA A 40 -14.30 -2.91 -7.26
C ALA A 40 -13.85 -4.16 -6.52
N GLU A 41 -12.99 -4.97 -7.14
CA GLU A 41 -12.42 -6.15 -6.53
C GLU A 41 -11.60 -5.80 -5.28
N GLU A 42 -10.99 -4.61 -5.19
CA GLU A 42 -10.22 -4.21 -4.00
C GLU A 42 -11.07 -3.59 -2.90
N GLN A 43 -12.37 -3.43 -3.12
CA GLN A 43 -13.26 -2.95 -2.09
C GLN A 43 -13.46 -4.05 -1.04
N THR A 44 -13.16 -3.73 0.20
CA THR A 44 -13.40 -4.61 1.35
C THR A 44 -14.47 -4.00 2.25
N ASP A 45 -15.41 -4.81 2.72
CA ASP A 45 -16.35 -4.43 3.78
C ASP A 45 -15.80 -4.96 5.12
N GLU A 46 -14.77 -4.30 5.62
CA GLU A 46 -14.09 -4.70 6.86
C GLU A 46 -14.76 -4.16 8.13
N GLY A 47 -15.86 -3.44 7.97
CA GLY A 47 -16.62 -2.97 9.11
C GLY A 47 -15.89 -1.94 9.96
N PHE A 48 -14.87 -1.24 9.44
CA PHE A 48 -14.25 -0.12 10.17
C PHE A 48 -15.27 0.98 10.43
N ARG A 49 -15.15 1.63 11.59
CA ARG A 49 -16.10 2.66 12.06
C ARG A 49 -15.37 3.84 12.66
N THR A 50 -15.86 5.05 12.38
CA THR A 50 -15.27 6.29 12.88
C THR A 50 -15.85 6.73 14.23
N ASP A 51 -17.06 6.25 14.56
CA ASP A 51 -17.78 6.51 15.81
C ASP A 51 -17.77 5.31 16.76
N ALA A 52 -17.90 5.60 18.06
CA ALA A 52 -17.90 4.57 19.10
C ALA A 52 -19.14 3.68 19.05
N GLU A 53 -20.25 4.18 18.48
CA GLU A 53 -21.51 3.46 18.32
C GLU A 53 -21.53 2.56 17.08
N GLY A 54 -20.47 2.58 16.27
CA GLY A 54 -20.26 1.68 15.15
C GLY A 54 -21.17 1.90 13.95
N ARG A 55 -21.69 3.12 13.76
CA ARG A 55 -22.71 3.44 12.73
C ARG A 55 -22.12 4.03 11.46
N GLN A 56 -21.05 4.80 11.58
CA GLN A 56 -20.42 5.53 10.49
C GLN A 56 -19.26 4.71 9.95
N PRO A 57 -19.32 4.25 8.68
CA PRO A 57 -18.23 3.51 8.08
C PRO A 57 -16.97 4.38 7.99
N ASP A 58 -15.82 3.80 8.29
CA ASP A 58 -14.53 4.41 8.01
C ASP A 58 -14.06 3.95 6.62
N LEU A 59 -13.93 4.92 5.71
CA LEU A 59 -13.51 4.69 4.34
C LEU A 59 -11.99 4.74 4.16
N LEU A 60 -11.25 5.08 5.22
CA LEU A 60 -9.78 5.18 5.23
C LEU A 60 -9.25 5.98 4.04
N PRO A 61 -9.70 7.25 3.84
CA PRO A 61 -9.21 8.07 2.74
C PRO A 61 -7.71 8.42 2.89
N ASP A 62 -7.21 8.38 4.13
CA ASP A 62 -5.83 8.67 4.50
C ASP A 62 -4.85 7.51 4.27
N ASP A 63 -5.34 6.34 3.83
CA ASP A 63 -4.49 5.24 3.37
C ASP A 63 -3.66 5.68 2.16
N GLN A 64 -2.34 5.52 2.29
CA GLN A 64 -1.36 6.05 1.36
C GLN A 64 -0.12 5.17 1.32
N ALA A 65 0.69 5.34 0.28
CA ALA A 65 1.97 4.67 0.13
C ALA A 65 3.12 5.67 -0.02
N LEU A 66 4.32 5.21 0.32
CA LEU A 66 5.55 5.92 0.02
C LEU A 66 6.16 5.34 -1.26
N TYR A 67 6.66 6.20 -2.15
CA TYR A 67 7.41 5.77 -3.32
C TYR A 67 8.70 6.57 -3.52
N ILE A 68 9.73 5.88 -4.01
CA ILE A 68 11.06 6.43 -4.22
C ILE A 68 11.41 6.27 -5.69
N ARG A 69 11.77 7.37 -6.35
CA ARG A 69 12.26 7.34 -7.73
C ARG A 69 13.76 7.06 -7.71
N THR A 70 14.18 5.93 -8.27
CA THR A 70 15.61 5.58 -8.40
C THR A 70 15.97 5.40 -9.87
N PRO A 71 17.25 5.45 -10.27
CA PRO A 71 17.66 5.13 -11.64
C PRO A 71 17.18 3.76 -12.13
N LEU A 72 17.05 2.77 -11.23
CA LEU A 72 16.66 1.39 -11.56
C LEU A 72 15.15 1.18 -11.70
N GLY A 73 14.32 2.16 -11.33
CA GLY A 73 12.87 2.05 -11.31
C GLY A 73 12.26 2.69 -10.06
N THR A 74 10.96 2.53 -9.89
CA THR A 74 10.25 3.02 -8.70
C THR A 74 10.29 1.97 -7.59
N VAL A 75 10.69 2.37 -6.38
CA VAL A 75 10.56 1.53 -5.17
C VAL A 75 9.32 1.97 -4.42
N VAL A 76 8.44 1.04 -4.06
CA VAL A 76 7.19 1.32 -3.34
C VAL A 76 7.26 0.68 -1.96
N LEU A 77 6.97 1.47 -0.93
CA LEU A 77 6.79 1.03 0.44
C LEU A 77 5.33 1.22 0.85
N LEU A 78 4.66 0.09 1.09
CA LEU A 78 3.29 -0.01 1.51
C LEU A 78 3.22 -0.05 3.04
N GLY A 79 2.21 0.61 3.60
CA GLY A 79 1.76 0.30 4.96
C GLY A 79 1.01 -1.03 4.96
N CYS A 80 -0.32 -0.96 4.83
CA CYS A 80 -1.17 -2.14 4.66
C CYS A 80 -1.94 -2.14 3.33
N ALA A 81 -2.05 -1.00 2.62
CA ALA A 81 -2.73 -0.87 1.33
C ALA A 81 -4.24 -1.19 1.41
N HIS A 82 -4.94 -0.52 2.33
CA HIS A 82 -6.41 -0.63 2.46
C HIS A 82 -7.17 -0.09 1.25
N SER A 83 -6.56 0.81 0.48
CA SER A 83 -7.04 1.28 -0.82
C SER A 83 -6.89 0.25 -1.91
N GLY A 84 -6.19 -0.87 -1.62
CA GLY A 84 -5.92 -1.94 -2.55
C GLY A 84 -4.57 -1.79 -3.24
N ILE A 85 -3.87 -2.90 -3.40
CA ILE A 85 -2.51 -2.93 -3.95
C ILE A 85 -2.50 -2.52 -5.43
N ILE A 86 -3.49 -2.89 -6.22
CA ILE A 86 -3.53 -2.59 -7.65
C ILE A 86 -3.83 -1.10 -7.88
N ASN A 87 -4.84 -0.55 -7.20
CA ASN A 87 -5.16 0.88 -7.15
C ASN A 87 -3.91 1.68 -6.76
N THR A 88 -3.19 1.23 -5.72
CA THR A 88 -1.95 1.87 -5.25
C THR A 88 -0.87 1.88 -6.33
N LEU A 89 -0.59 0.74 -6.95
CA LEU A 89 0.48 0.62 -7.94
C LEU A 89 0.13 1.35 -9.25
N GLU A 90 -1.10 1.27 -9.73
CA GLU A 90 -1.53 2.01 -10.91
C GLU A 90 -1.48 3.51 -10.69
N TYR A 91 -1.89 3.98 -9.51
CA TYR A 91 -1.78 5.39 -9.16
C TYR A 91 -0.31 5.85 -9.12
N ILE A 92 0.59 5.09 -8.48
CA ILE A 92 2.02 5.44 -8.47
C ILE A 92 2.62 5.41 -9.89
N ARG A 93 2.20 4.48 -10.75
CA ARG A 93 2.62 4.47 -12.16
C ARG A 93 2.20 5.75 -12.88
N HIS A 94 0.94 6.18 -12.69
CA HIS A 94 0.47 7.45 -13.24
C HIS A 94 1.32 8.64 -12.73
N LEU A 95 1.64 8.67 -11.43
CA LEU A 95 2.48 9.70 -10.83
C LEU A 95 3.96 9.67 -11.25
N THR A 96 4.39 8.59 -11.92
CA THR A 96 5.80 8.36 -12.29
C THR A 96 6.00 8.13 -13.78
N ASP A 97 5.07 8.59 -14.61
CA ASP A 97 5.10 8.45 -16.07
C ASP A 97 5.33 6.99 -16.52
N ASP A 98 4.57 6.07 -15.92
CA ASP A 98 4.59 4.64 -16.21
C ASP A 98 5.91 3.90 -15.95
N ARG A 99 6.81 4.49 -15.16
CA ARG A 99 8.09 3.89 -14.79
C ARG A 99 7.90 2.49 -14.17
N PRO A 100 8.69 1.47 -14.57
CA PRO A 100 8.58 0.15 -13.98
C PRO A 100 8.97 0.15 -12.50
N PHE A 101 8.38 -0.76 -11.74
CA PHE A 101 8.74 -0.95 -10.35
C PHE A 101 10.04 -1.74 -10.23
N HIS A 102 10.97 -1.23 -9.44
CA HIS A 102 12.11 -2.01 -9.01
C HIS A 102 11.72 -2.93 -7.85
N ALA A 103 11.10 -2.38 -6.81
CA ALA A 103 10.72 -3.16 -5.64
C ALA A 103 9.38 -2.70 -5.08
N ILE A 104 8.56 -3.66 -4.63
CA ILE A 104 7.30 -3.43 -3.93
C ILE A 104 7.41 -4.10 -2.56
N LEU A 105 7.29 -3.34 -1.47
CA LEU A 105 7.51 -3.83 -0.10
C LEU A 105 6.33 -3.50 0.80
N GLY A 106 5.97 -4.41 1.71
CA GLY A 106 5.02 -4.13 2.78
C GLY A 106 3.74 -4.96 2.73
N GLY A 107 2.71 -4.48 3.44
CA GLY A 107 1.41 -5.14 3.52
C GLY A 107 0.54 -4.86 2.30
N MET A 108 -0.10 -5.91 1.79
CA MET A 108 -1.03 -5.84 0.64
C MET A 108 -2.49 -6.09 1.05
N HIS A 109 -2.75 -6.22 2.36
CA HIS A 109 -4.06 -6.49 2.96
C HIS A 109 -4.84 -7.72 2.45
N LEU A 110 -4.12 -8.79 2.10
CA LEU A 110 -4.73 -9.99 1.53
C LEU A 110 -5.00 -11.10 2.56
N LYS A 111 -4.73 -10.88 3.85
CA LYS A 111 -4.83 -11.95 4.88
C LYS A 111 -6.22 -12.57 4.97
N SER A 112 -7.27 -11.75 4.83
CA SER A 112 -8.67 -12.18 4.88
C SER A 112 -9.35 -12.13 3.51
N ALA A 113 -8.58 -11.93 2.43
CA ALA A 113 -9.11 -11.88 1.08
C ALA A 113 -9.60 -13.26 0.62
N SER A 114 -10.67 -13.29 -0.18
CA SER A 114 -11.13 -14.52 -0.82
C SER A 114 -10.10 -15.05 -1.82
N ASN A 115 -10.21 -16.33 -2.17
CA ASN A 115 -9.34 -16.93 -3.19
C ASN A 115 -9.48 -16.22 -4.54
N ASP A 116 -10.70 -15.84 -4.92
CA ASP A 116 -10.96 -15.11 -6.17
C ASP A 116 -10.28 -13.74 -6.15
N ARG A 117 -10.33 -13.06 -5.00
CA ARG A 117 -9.64 -11.78 -4.80
C ARG A 117 -8.13 -11.90 -4.93
N ILE A 118 -7.53 -12.94 -4.33
CA ILE A 118 -6.09 -13.20 -4.44
C ILE A 118 -5.72 -13.55 -5.89
N ALA A 119 -6.51 -14.39 -6.55
CA ALA A 119 -6.28 -14.78 -7.94
C ALA A 119 -6.35 -13.59 -8.90
N TRP A 120 -7.36 -12.73 -8.74
CA TRP A 120 -7.48 -11.48 -9.49
C TRP A 120 -6.26 -10.57 -9.26
N THR A 121 -5.84 -10.41 -8.00
CA THR A 121 -4.69 -9.56 -7.65
C THR A 121 -3.41 -10.06 -8.32
N ILE A 122 -3.21 -11.37 -8.35
CA ILE A 122 -2.08 -11.98 -9.05
C ILE A 122 -2.13 -11.70 -10.54
N GLU A 123 -3.29 -11.81 -11.18
CA GLU A 123 -3.42 -11.56 -12.61
C GLU A 123 -3.20 -10.08 -12.94
N ALA A 124 -3.74 -9.16 -12.16
CA ALA A 124 -3.47 -7.74 -12.28
C ALA A 124 -1.97 -7.42 -12.10
N LEU A 125 -1.32 -8.03 -11.10
CA LEU A 125 0.13 -7.89 -10.90
C LEU A 125 0.97 -8.42 -12.07
N ARG A 126 0.48 -9.40 -12.85
CA ARG A 126 1.20 -9.86 -14.07
C ARG A 126 1.28 -8.78 -15.15
N GLN A 127 0.29 -7.88 -15.19
CA GLN A 127 0.26 -6.78 -16.14
C GLN A 127 1.10 -5.57 -15.70
N ILE A 128 1.55 -5.57 -14.44
CA ILE A 128 2.38 -4.50 -13.87
C ILE A 128 3.87 -4.93 -13.91
N PRO A 129 4.76 -4.18 -14.58
CA PRO A 129 6.18 -4.51 -14.64
C PRO A 129 6.83 -4.20 -13.29
N PHE A 130 7.28 -5.24 -12.59
CA PHE A 130 8.07 -5.12 -11.36
C PHE A 130 9.25 -6.09 -11.32
N LYS A 131 10.37 -5.71 -10.70
CA LYS A 131 11.50 -6.65 -10.53
C LYS A 131 11.31 -7.53 -9.30
N GLN A 132 11.01 -6.94 -8.14
CA GLN A 132 10.98 -7.64 -6.87
C GLN A 132 9.76 -7.27 -6.02
N ALA A 133 9.20 -8.22 -5.29
CA ALA A 133 8.12 -8.03 -4.34
C ALA A 133 8.45 -8.69 -3.00
N TYR A 134 8.16 -7.98 -1.91
CA TYR A 134 8.42 -8.41 -0.53
C TYR A 134 7.12 -8.29 0.29
N PRO A 135 6.15 -9.21 0.08
CA PRO A 135 4.91 -9.22 0.87
C PRO A 135 5.22 -9.41 2.37
N ALA A 136 4.56 -8.62 3.21
CA ALA A 136 4.77 -8.61 4.65
C ALA A 136 3.46 -8.36 5.42
N HIS A 137 3.52 -8.42 6.75
CA HIS A 137 2.45 -7.99 7.66
C HIS A 137 1.05 -8.55 7.32
N CYS A 138 0.14 -7.70 6.84
CA CYS A 138 -1.27 -8.00 6.58
C CYS A 138 -1.50 -8.70 5.23
N THR A 139 -0.46 -9.05 4.47
CA THR A 139 -0.62 -9.90 3.28
C THR A 139 -1.09 -11.30 3.66
N GLY A 140 -0.62 -11.86 4.78
CA GLY A 140 -1.03 -13.18 5.27
C GLY A 140 -0.41 -14.36 4.51
N ALA A 141 -0.33 -15.52 5.17
CA ALA A 141 0.42 -16.68 4.69
C ALA A 141 -0.12 -17.23 3.36
N GLN A 142 -1.44 -17.28 3.20
CA GLN A 142 -2.07 -17.82 1.99
C GLN A 142 -1.75 -16.98 0.75
N ALA A 143 -1.93 -15.66 0.83
CA ALA A 143 -1.62 -14.76 -0.29
C ALA A 143 -0.11 -14.71 -0.56
N THR A 144 0.73 -14.71 0.49
CA THR A 144 2.19 -14.80 0.33
C THR A 144 2.60 -16.07 -0.43
N ALA A 145 2.02 -17.22 -0.11
CA ALA A 145 2.29 -18.46 -0.83
C ALA A 145 1.86 -18.37 -2.31
N ALA A 146 0.68 -17.82 -2.58
CA ALA A 146 0.18 -17.64 -3.93
C ALA A 146 1.06 -16.67 -4.76
N LEU A 147 1.54 -15.58 -4.16
CA LEU A 147 2.49 -14.65 -4.77
C LEU A 147 3.84 -15.31 -5.07
N TRP A 148 4.37 -16.11 -4.15
CA TRP A 148 5.61 -16.88 -4.38
C TRP A 148 5.48 -17.86 -5.54
N THR A 149 4.35 -18.57 -5.63
CA THR A 149 4.09 -19.48 -6.74
C THR A 149 3.92 -18.74 -8.07
N ALA A 150 3.23 -17.60 -8.07
CA ALA A 150 2.94 -16.85 -9.29
C ALA A 150 4.17 -16.09 -9.84
N PHE A 151 5.10 -15.69 -8.98
CA PHE A 151 6.25 -14.85 -9.33
C PHE A 151 7.59 -15.46 -8.88
N PRO A 152 7.97 -16.63 -9.41
CA PRO A 152 9.22 -17.30 -9.04
C PRO A 152 10.43 -16.42 -9.38
N GLY A 153 11.37 -16.30 -8.44
CA GLY A 153 12.56 -15.46 -8.58
C GLY A 153 12.30 -13.95 -8.52
N ARG A 154 11.05 -13.53 -8.26
CA ARG A 154 10.64 -12.12 -8.14
C ARG A 154 9.94 -11.81 -6.82
N CYS A 155 9.50 -12.82 -6.07
CA CYS A 155 8.86 -12.62 -4.77
C CYS A 155 9.72 -13.23 -3.65
N PHE A 156 9.97 -12.46 -2.59
CA PHE A 156 10.92 -12.77 -1.52
C PHE A 156 10.31 -12.54 -0.13
N ALA A 157 10.91 -13.08 0.92
CA ALA A 157 10.43 -12.90 2.28
C ALA A 157 10.70 -11.46 2.78
N GLY A 158 9.67 -10.77 3.26
CA GLY A 158 9.79 -9.50 3.98
C GLY A 158 9.62 -9.69 5.49
N SER A 159 10.65 -10.20 6.17
CA SER A 159 10.63 -10.42 7.64
C SER A 159 11.39 -9.34 8.41
N VAL A 160 11.14 -9.25 9.71
CA VAL A 160 11.90 -8.35 10.61
C VAL A 160 13.40 -8.62 10.50
N GLY A 161 14.19 -7.55 10.41
CA GLY A 161 15.65 -7.62 10.27
C GLY A 161 16.14 -7.82 8.83
N THR A 162 15.24 -7.98 7.85
CA THR A 162 15.64 -8.05 6.44
C THR A 162 16.22 -6.72 5.98
N ALA A 163 17.42 -6.75 5.43
CA ALA A 163 18.04 -5.61 4.74
C ALA A 163 17.95 -5.83 3.23
N ILE A 164 17.35 -4.87 2.52
CA ILE A 164 17.18 -4.92 1.07
C ILE A 164 18.03 -3.79 0.49
N ILE A 165 19.00 -4.16 -0.34
CA ILE A 165 19.90 -3.23 -1.02
C ILE A 165 19.41 -3.12 -2.46
N ILE A 166 19.07 -1.89 -2.85
CA ILE A 166 18.45 -1.55 -4.13
C ILE A 166 19.36 -0.60 -4.88
#